data_AF-A0A929V1Z9-F1
#
_entry.id   AF-A0A929V1Z9-F1
#
_cell.length_a   1.000
_cell.length_b   1.000
_cell.length_c   1.000
_cell.angle_alpha   90.00
_cell.angle_beta   90.00
_cell.angle_gamma   90.00
#
_symmetry.space_group_name_H-M   'P 1'
#
loop_
_entity.id
_entity.type
_entity.pdbx_description
1 polymer ?
#
loop_
_entity_poly.entity_id
_entity_poly.type
_entity_poly.pdbx_seq_one_letter_code
_entity_poly.pdbx_strand_id
1 'polypeptide(L)' 'MTKALYRKYRPLKLADVVGQDDTIRQLQTQLTNQKISHGYLFVGARGCGKTSVARICSRD' A
#
# COMPACT_ATOMS: atom_id res chain seq x y z
N MET A 1 -19.10 -19.19 7.01
CA MET A 1 -17.80 -19.49 6.36
C MET A 1 -16.68 -18.79 7.11
N THR A 2 -15.67 -19.52 7.56
CA THR A 2 -14.49 -18.99 8.26
C THR A 2 -13.57 -18.27 7.26
N LYS A 3 -13.34 -16.96 7.45
CA LYS A 3 -12.45 -16.16 6.57
C LYS A 3 -11.01 -16.23 7.08
N ALA A 4 -10.06 -16.57 6.22
CA ALA A 4 -8.64 -16.57 6.57
C ALA A 4 -8.19 -15.18 7.08
N LEU A 5 -7.41 -15.15 8.17
CA LEU A 5 -7.05 -13.91 8.86
C LEU A 5 -6.34 -12.90 7.95
N TYR A 6 -5.39 -13.35 7.11
CA TYR A 6 -4.67 -12.47 6.18
C TYR A 6 -5.59 -11.83 5.12
N ARG A 7 -6.75 -12.42 4.83
CA ARG A 7 -7.78 -11.83 3.96
C ARG A 7 -8.70 -10.90 4.72
N LYS A 8 -8.93 -11.17 6.01
CA LYS A 8 -9.75 -10.34 6.89
C LYS A 8 -9.05 -9.02 7.20
N TYR A 9 -7.75 -9.07 7.49
CA TYR A 9 -6.93 -7.93 7.91
C TYR A 9 -6.03 -7.39 6.79
N ARG A 10 -6.34 -7.66 5.52
CA ARG A 10 -5.57 -7.07 4.42
C ARG A 10 -5.87 -5.56 4.39
N PRO A 11 -4.85 -4.69 4.46
CA PRO A 11 -5.03 -3.23 4.43
C PRO A 11 -5.87 -2.79 3.25
N LEU A 12 -6.78 -1.84 3.48
CA LEU A 12 -7.66 -1.27 2.45
C LEU A 12 -7.28 0.16 2.10
N LYS A 13 -6.68 0.90 3.03
CA LYS A 13 -6.14 2.25 2.85
C LYS A 13 -4.65 2.27 3.11
N LEU A 14 -3.94 3.27 2.56
CA LEU A 14 -2.50 3.44 2.78
C LEU A 14 -2.18 3.62 4.27
N ALA A 15 -3.04 4.31 5.02
CA ALA A 15 -2.90 4.50 6.46
C ALA A 15 -3.05 3.21 7.30
N ASP A 16 -3.62 2.14 6.74
CA ASP A 16 -3.76 0.84 7.42
C ASP A 16 -2.50 -0.03 7.27
N VAL A 17 -1.51 0.41 6.49
CA VAL A 17 -0.26 -0.33 6.25
C VAL A 17 0.69 -0.10 7.43
N VAL A 18 1.18 -1.19 8.01
CA VAL A 18 2.01 -1.16 9.22
C VAL A 18 3.49 -1.34 8.86
N GLY A 19 4.36 -0.55 9.49
CA GLY A 19 5.82 -0.72 9.45
C GLY A 19 6.50 -0.13 8.21
N GLN A 20 5.83 0.74 7.47
CA GLN A 20 6.35 1.41 6.27
C GLN A 20 6.00 2.92 6.28
N ASP A 21 6.09 3.55 7.44
CA ASP A 21 5.50 4.87 7.70
C ASP A 21 6.05 5.96 6.76
N ASP A 22 7.36 6.00 6.55
CA ASP A 22 7.98 7.01 5.67
C ASP A 22 7.61 6.80 4.20
N THR A 23 7.60 5.56 3.72
CA THR A 23 7.21 5.23 2.34
C THR A 23 5.74 5.56 2.09
N ILE A 24 4.88 5.20 3.04
CA ILE A 24 3.44 5.50 2.97
C ILE A 24 3.19 7.01 2.98
N ARG A 25 3.87 7.76 3.86
CA ARG A 25 3.77 9.22 3.92
C ARG A 25 4.20 9.87 2.61
N GLN A 26 5.30 9.42 2.00
CA GLN A 26 5.76 9.94 0.71
C GLN A 26 4.74 9.66 -0.40
N LEU A 27 4.22 8.44 -0.48
CA LEU A 27 3.19 8.07 -1.47
C LEU A 27 1.92 8.90 -1.29
N GLN A 28 1.43 9.05 -0.06
CA GLN A 28 0.25 9.88 0.24
C GLN A 28 0.48 11.33 -0.18
N THR A 29 1.65 11.89 0.14
CA THR A 29 2.00 13.26 -0.24
C THR A 29 2.05 13.44 -1.76
N GLN A 30 2.59 12.47 -2.50
CA GLN A 30 2.63 12.50 -3.97
C GLN A 30 1.22 12.44 -4.57
N LEU A 31 0.36 11.55 -4.06
CA LEU A 31 -1.03 11.41 -4.50
C LEU A 31 -1.84 12.68 -4.22
N THR A 32 -1.77 13.23 -3.01
CA THR A 32 -2.49 14.46 -2.64
C THR A 32 -2.05 15.67 -3.47
N ASN A 33 -0.77 15.76 -3.82
CA ASN A 33 -0.25 16.85 -4.64
C ASN A 33 -0.35 16.60 -6.16
N GLN A 34 -1.00 15.52 -6.59
CA GLN A 34 -1.08 15.09 -8.00
C GLN A 34 0.29 14.93 -8.68
N LYS A 35 1.35 14.67 -7.91
CA LYS A 35 2.72 14.45 -8.38
C LYS A 35 3.00 12.97 -8.61
N ILE A 36 2.20 12.36 -9.47
CA ILE A 36 2.25 10.92 -9.75
C ILE A 36 3.36 10.65 -10.78
N SER A 37 4.31 9.76 -10.43
CA SER A 37 5.31 9.27 -11.37
C SER A 37 4.67 8.41 -12.48
N HIS A 38 5.30 8.37 -13.65
CA HIS A 38 4.89 7.47 -14.75
C HIS A 38 4.92 5.98 -14.34
N GLY A 39 5.69 5.62 -13.33
CA GLY A 39 5.73 4.25 -12.80
C GLY A 39 6.31 4.17 -11.40
N TYR A 40 5.90 3.12 -10.68
CA TYR A 40 6.40 2.77 -9.35
C TYR A 40 6.90 1.34 -9.32
N LEU A 41 8.07 1.13 -8.72
CA LEU A 41 8.64 -0.19 -8.48
C LEU A 41 8.60 -0.51 -6.99
N PHE A 42 7.76 -1.47 -6.59
CA PHE A 42 7.66 -1.93 -5.20
C PHE A 42 8.57 -3.15 -4.98
N VAL A 43 9.62 -3.02 -4.18
CA VAL A 43 10.67 -4.06 -3.95
C VAL A 43 10.66 -4.56 -2.50
N GLY A 44 11.15 -5.80 -2.27
CA GLY A 44 11.29 -6.40 -0.93
C GLY A 44 10.85 -7.87 -0.85
N ALA A 45 11.02 -8.49 0.32
CA ALA A 45 10.73 -9.91 0.55
C ALA A 45 9.23 -10.25 0.45
N ARG A 46 8.91 -11.55 0.32
CA ARG A 46 7.51 -12.03 0.28
C ARG A 46 6.81 -11.67 1.59
N GLY A 47 5.58 -11.17 1.49
CA GLY A 47 4.77 -10.79 2.65
C GLY A 47 4.89 -9.33 3.11
N CYS A 48 5.89 -8.57 2.65
CA CYS A 48 6.10 -7.16 3.02
C CYS A 48 5.09 -6.16 2.41
N GLY A 49 3.88 -6.58 2.04
CA GLY A 49 2.83 -5.64 1.62
C GLY A 49 2.96 -5.02 0.22
N LYS A 50 4.02 -5.28 -0.56
CA LYS A 50 4.26 -4.70 -1.91
C LYS A 50 3.03 -4.69 -2.84
N THR A 51 2.44 -5.86 -3.08
CA THR A 51 1.24 -6.01 -3.92
C THR A 51 -0.05 -5.60 -3.21
N SER A 52 0.00 -5.35 -1.90
CA SER A 52 -1.11 -4.74 -1.17
C SER A 52 -1.10 -3.23 -1.35
N VAL A 53 0.04 -2.57 -1.13
CA VAL A 53 0.22 -1.13 -1.36
C VAL A 53 -0.11 -0.76 -2.80
N ALA A 54 0.46 -1.47 -3.79
CA ALA A 54 0.17 -1.21 -5.20
C ALA A 54 -1.32 -1.29 -5.55
N ARG A 55 -2.08 -2.19 -4.91
CA ARG A 55 -3.54 -2.30 -5.12
C ARG A 55 -4.31 -1.15 -4.47
N ILE A 56 -3.82 -0.64 -3.36
CA ILE A 56 -4.45 0.49 -2.68
C ILE A 56 -4.21 1.75 -3.51
N CYS A 57 -2.96 2.01 -3.91
CA CYS A 57 -2.60 3.14 -4.77
C CYS A 57 -3.34 3.16 -6.12
N SER A 58 -3.80 2.02 -6.65
CA SER A 58 -4.55 1.99 -7.90
C SER A 58 -6.04 2.35 -7.74
N ARG A 59 -6.50 2.57 -6.51
CA ARG A 59 -7.91 2.88 -6.16
C ARG A 59 -8.09 4.31 -5.66
N ASP A 60 -7.02 4.90 -5.13
CA ASP A 60 -6.95 6.26 -4.61
C ASP A 60 -6.61 7.24 -5.75
#